data_AF-K3XD97-F1
#
_entry.id   AF-K3XD97-F1
#
_cell.length_a   1.000
_cell.length_b   1.000
_cell.length_c   1.000
_cell.angle_alpha   90.00
_cell.angle_beta   90.00
_cell.angle_gamma   90.00
#
_symmetry.space_group_name_H-M   'P 1'
#
loop_
_entity.id
_entity.type
_entity.pdbx_description
1 polymer ?
#
loop_
_entity_poly.entity_id
_entity_poly.type
_entity_poly.pdbx_seq_one_letter_code
_entity_poly.pdbx_strand_id
1 'polypeptide(L)'
;MDPYSRRSTWEILLNNRNDRVMVLTTHFMDEADILGDRIAIMAEGEVRCCGSSLFLKNRYGAGYNLTLVKDEAGCNDNNLIAFIQSYIPNAQVLSNVGSEIAFQLPLASSSGFASMFAEMDNQLLALGLLSYGVSVTTLEEVFIKVAEANDEDHQHTLGKQARTGTPASSPTHSADGVVTQPTGMFMVHLGALLLKRFRVAKRDKKMLLYSMLLPVLLLFWGLQLQKSSSFTKNDPKISLATKDFSGGETTPTPFYCQADSGSQWCSSVMGSSFFTGAQSQQIASDVITQPAFDSNSPTVFGVEYTNPSINQSDATGYELRLGEEVYKRGYGIDQGATEGQYGAYLVHGDSNQNVLSYNLMVNTTASHSAPIFKALIDQAIYRFFASNTSDQASSGTVNLIVNNHPLPLSASSKALFGSFMAFSSCTLIVIAFSYFPASI
;
A
#
# COMPACT_ATOMS: atom_id res chain seq x y z
N MET A 1 33.58 17.87 -10.04
CA MET A 1 33.68 17.95 -11.51
C MET A 1 35.12 17.77 -11.91
N ASP A 2 35.35 16.99 -12.97
CA ASP A 2 36.63 16.95 -13.66
C ASP A 2 36.99 18.34 -14.23
N PRO A 3 38.27 18.63 -14.48
CA PRO A 3 38.71 19.97 -14.88
C PRO A 3 38.07 20.48 -16.19
N TYR A 4 37.77 19.59 -17.13
CA TYR A 4 37.20 19.97 -18.43
C TYR A 4 35.73 20.37 -18.30
N SER A 5 34.91 19.51 -17.67
CA SER A 5 33.49 19.81 -17.44
C SER A 5 33.28 21.07 -16.61
N ARG A 6 34.19 21.34 -15.66
CA ARG A 6 34.18 22.57 -14.85
C ARG A 6 34.35 23.82 -15.72
N ARG A 7 35.39 23.86 -16.57
CA ARG A 7 35.63 24.99 -17.49
C ARG A 7 34.47 25.21 -18.46
N SER A 8 33.93 24.13 -19.02
CA SER A 8 32.75 24.23 -19.89
C SER A 8 31.55 24.84 -19.16
N THR A 9 31.32 24.46 -17.89
CA THR A 9 30.26 25.06 -17.07
C THR A 9 30.50 26.55 -16.85
N TRP A 10 31.72 26.95 -16.51
CA TRP A 10 32.10 28.35 -16.32
C TRP A 10 31.86 29.20 -17.56
N GLU A 11 32.24 28.71 -18.75
CA GLU A 11 31.98 29.40 -20.03
C GLU A 11 30.49 29.59 -20.29
N ILE A 12 29.67 28.56 -20.02
CA ILE A 12 28.21 28.66 -20.18
C ILE A 12 27.64 29.74 -19.26
N LEU A 13 28.08 29.80 -18.00
CA LEU A 13 27.62 30.78 -17.02
C LEU A 13 28.03 32.20 -17.44
N LEU A 14 29.28 32.39 -17.87
CA LEU A 14 29.80 33.67 -18.36
C LEU A 14 29.07 34.14 -19.62
N ASN A 15 28.82 33.25 -20.59
CA ASN A 15 28.09 33.59 -21.82
C ASN A 15 26.62 33.94 -21.57
N ASN A 16 26.06 33.46 -20.45
CA ASN A 16 24.67 33.69 -20.08
C ASN A 16 24.49 34.78 -19.02
N ARG A 17 25.51 35.56 -18.70
CA ARG A 17 25.42 36.53 -17.60
C ARG A 17 24.66 37.82 -17.93
N ASN A 18 24.58 38.20 -19.21
CA ASN A 18 23.98 39.47 -19.61
C ASN A 18 22.49 39.51 -19.25
N ASP A 19 22.04 40.65 -18.72
CA ASP A 19 20.67 40.94 -18.27
C ASP A 19 20.08 39.97 -17.23
N ARG A 20 20.94 39.27 -16.47
CA ARG A 20 20.52 38.31 -15.43
C ARG A 20 21.32 38.49 -14.14
N VAL A 21 20.67 38.27 -13.01
CA VAL A 21 21.34 38.13 -11.70
C VAL A 21 21.53 36.65 -11.42
N MET A 22 22.77 36.21 -11.27
CA MET A 22 23.12 34.83 -10.96
C MET A 22 23.76 34.76 -9.58
N VAL A 23 23.18 33.94 -8.70
CA VAL A 23 23.73 33.67 -7.37
C VAL A 23 24.31 32.28 -7.38
N LEU A 24 25.60 32.16 -7.08
CA LEU A 24 26.31 30.89 -6.99
C LEU A 24 26.86 30.70 -5.59
N THR A 25 26.81 29.47 -5.11
CA THR A 25 27.47 29.05 -3.87
C THR A 25 28.56 28.06 -4.21
N THR A 26 29.81 28.38 -3.89
CA THR A 26 30.96 27.49 -4.14
C THR A 26 31.89 27.47 -2.93
N HIS A 27 32.56 26.35 -2.73
CA HIS A 27 33.66 26.22 -1.77
C HIS A 27 35.04 26.36 -2.44
N PHE A 28 35.07 26.52 -3.77
CA PHE A 28 36.30 26.62 -4.55
C PHE A 28 36.56 28.10 -4.83
N MET A 29 37.54 28.72 -4.18
CA MET A 29 37.65 30.18 -4.24
C MET A 29 38.09 30.68 -5.63
N ASP A 30 38.88 29.90 -6.38
CA ASP A 30 39.14 30.16 -7.80
C ASP A 30 37.85 30.31 -8.64
N GLU A 31 36.81 29.52 -8.34
CA GLU A 31 35.51 29.62 -9.04
C GLU A 31 34.81 30.94 -8.71
N ALA A 32 34.84 31.34 -7.44
CA ALA A 32 34.30 32.61 -7.00
C ALA A 32 35.09 33.80 -7.59
N ASP A 33 36.41 33.67 -7.71
CA ASP A 33 37.30 34.69 -8.29
C ASP A 33 37.01 34.93 -9.78
N ILE A 34 36.83 33.85 -10.54
CA ILE A 34 36.67 33.91 -11.99
C ILE A 34 35.24 34.31 -12.38
N LEU A 35 34.22 33.82 -11.67
CA LEU A 35 32.81 34.02 -12.03
C LEU A 35 32.14 35.19 -11.30
N GLY A 36 32.64 35.57 -10.12
CA GLY A 36 31.95 36.49 -9.23
C GLY A 36 32.26 37.96 -9.48
N ASP A 37 31.22 38.77 -9.74
CA ASP A 37 31.33 40.24 -9.68
C ASP A 37 31.48 40.73 -8.23
N ARG A 38 30.71 40.12 -7.34
CA ARG A 38 30.71 40.35 -5.90
C ARG A 38 30.70 39.00 -5.21
N ILE A 39 31.62 38.84 -4.28
CA ILE A 39 31.83 37.64 -3.49
C ILE A 39 31.43 37.98 -2.06
N ALA A 40 30.61 37.13 -1.47
CA ALA A 40 30.23 37.19 -0.07
C ALA A 40 30.77 35.95 0.64
N ILE A 41 31.56 36.15 1.68
CA ILE A 41 32.12 35.06 2.49
C ILE A 41 31.23 34.88 3.72
N MET A 42 30.73 33.66 3.91
CA MET A 42 29.91 33.28 5.06
C MET A 42 30.73 32.41 6.02
N ALA A 43 30.62 32.69 7.31
CA ALA A 43 31.15 31.85 8.38
C ALA A 43 30.18 31.87 9.56
N GLU A 44 29.97 30.72 10.21
CA GLU A 44 29.10 30.58 11.39
C GLU A 44 27.65 31.07 11.19
N GLY A 45 27.13 30.92 9.97
CA GLY A 45 25.76 31.34 9.63
C GLY A 45 25.59 32.83 9.34
N GLU A 46 26.66 33.63 9.38
CA GLU A 46 26.63 35.06 9.07
C GLU A 46 27.53 35.42 7.87
N VAL A 47 27.14 36.44 7.10
CA VAL A 47 27.98 37.01 6.03
C VAL A 47 29.04 37.91 6.66
N ARG A 48 30.29 37.46 6.65
CA ARG A 48 31.41 38.15 7.30
C ARG A 48 31.98 39.28 6.46
N CYS A 49 32.08 39.10 5.15
CA CYS A 49 32.52 40.16 4.25
C CYS A 49 31.87 40.02 2.87
N CYS A 50 31.75 41.14 2.16
CA CYS A 50 31.21 41.19 0.81
C CYS A 50 31.92 42.27 -0.02
N GLY A 51 32.35 41.93 -1.23
CA GLY A 51 32.98 42.87 -2.15
C GLY A 51 33.44 42.20 -3.44
N SER A 52 34.04 42.96 -4.35
CA SER A 52 34.73 42.34 -5.50
C SER A 52 35.97 41.58 -5.02
N SER A 53 36.43 40.61 -5.82
CA SER A 53 37.66 39.86 -5.50
C SER A 53 38.85 40.78 -5.18
N LEU A 54 39.08 41.79 -6.03
CA LEU A 54 40.15 42.77 -5.83
C LEU A 54 39.98 43.56 -4.51
N PHE A 55 38.76 43.98 -4.19
CA PHE A 55 38.49 44.69 -2.94
C PHE A 55 38.80 43.82 -1.73
N LEU A 56 38.35 42.56 -1.74
CA LEU A 56 38.57 41.62 -0.64
C LEU A 56 40.06 41.29 -0.47
N LYS A 57 40.79 41.08 -1.58
CA LYS A 57 42.24 40.88 -1.57
C LYS A 57 43.00 42.11 -1.09
N ASN A 58 42.56 43.33 -1.41
CA ASN A 58 43.21 44.56 -0.92
C ASN A 58 42.89 44.87 0.56
N ARG A 59 41.67 44.53 1.01
CA ARG A 59 41.21 44.84 2.37
C ARG A 59 41.69 43.84 3.41
N TYR A 60 41.69 42.55 3.05
CA TYR A 60 42.01 41.44 3.96
C TYR A 60 43.27 40.68 3.56
N GLY A 61 43.63 40.69 2.28
CA GLY A 61 44.95 40.27 1.85
C GLY A 61 46.01 41.27 2.30
N ALA A 62 47.24 40.79 2.46
CA ALA A 62 48.32 41.66 2.94
C ALA A 62 49.39 41.92 1.87
N GLY A 63 49.01 41.74 0.60
CA GLY A 63 49.72 42.26 -0.57
C GLY A 63 50.28 41.15 -1.45
N TYR A 64 51.55 41.24 -1.80
CA TYR A 64 52.25 40.23 -2.58
C TYR A 64 53.09 39.35 -1.67
N ASN A 65 53.13 38.05 -1.96
CA ASN A 65 53.99 37.11 -1.28
C ASN A 65 55.22 36.90 -2.15
N LEU A 66 56.38 37.37 -1.69
CA LEU A 66 57.68 37.15 -2.32
C LEU A 66 58.35 35.96 -1.64
N THR A 67 58.56 34.87 -2.38
CA THR A 67 59.27 33.68 -1.90
C THR A 67 60.67 33.65 -2.51
N LEU A 68 61.68 33.44 -1.68
CA LEU A 68 63.08 33.39 -2.09
C LEU A 68 63.66 32.04 -1.68
N VAL A 69 64.36 31.39 -2.61
CA VAL A 69 65.07 30.13 -2.38
C VAL A 69 66.54 30.45 -2.19
N LYS A 70 67.08 30.09 -1.04
CA LYS A 70 68.46 30.32 -0.61
C LYS A 70 69.39 29.23 -1.14
N ASP A 71 70.63 29.62 -1.43
CA ASP A 71 71.74 28.70 -1.60
C ASP A 71 72.33 28.33 -0.23
N GLU A 72 72.38 27.03 0.08
CA GLU A 72 72.71 26.48 1.41
C GLU A 72 74.10 26.88 1.91
N ALA A 73 75.01 27.28 1.02
CA ALA A 73 76.40 27.62 1.36
C ALA A 73 76.72 29.12 1.38
N GLY A 74 75.84 30.00 0.90
CA GLY A 74 76.18 31.40 0.56
C GLY A 74 75.25 32.50 1.07
N CYS A 75 74.07 32.17 1.63
CA CYS A 75 73.06 33.17 2.00
C CYS A 75 73.23 33.69 3.43
N ASN A 76 73.32 35.01 3.61
CA ASN A 76 73.19 35.67 4.91
C ASN A 76 71.81 36.33 5.03
N ASP A 77 70.92 35.68 5.80
CA ASP A 77 69.53 36.09 6.01
C ASP A 77 69.38 37.57 6.42
N ASN A 78 70.25 38.09 7.29
CA ASN A 78 70.15 39.46 7.78
C ASN A 78 70.47 40.49 6.68
N ASN A 79 71.46 40.18 5.83
CA ASN A 79 71.82 41.03 4.70
C ASN A 79 70.70 41.02 3.64
N LEU A 80 70.08 39.87 3.42
CA LEU A 80 68.96 39.71 2.50
C LEU A 80 67.71 40.48 2.98
N ILE A 81 67.39 40.39 4.27
CA ILE A 81 66.30 41.16 4.88
C ILE A 81 66.57 42.67 4.77
N ALA A 82 67.80 43.10 5.10
CA ALA A 82 68.19 44.52 4.99
C ALA A 82 68.15 45.02 3.55
N PHE A 83 68.56 44.19 2.58
CA PHE A 83 68.47 44.50 1.16
C PHE A 83 67.01 44.73 0.74
N ILE A 84 66.11 43.82 1.06
CA ILE A 84 64.68 43.94 0.71
C ILE A 84 64.05 45.15 1.41
N GLN A 85 64.39 45.39 2.68
CA GLN A 85 63.91 46.53 3.44
C GLN A 85 64.46 47.88 2.93
N SER A 86 65.61 47.89 2.27
CA SER A 86 66.16 49.11 1.65
C SER A 86 65.30 49.61 0.48
N TYR A 87 64.66 48.70 -0.25
CA TYR A 87 63.73 49.03 -1.34
C TYR A 87 62.28 49.15 -0.86
N ILE A 88 61.88 48.30 0.10
CA ILE A 88 60.51 48.22 0.62
C ILE A 88 60.57 48.23 2.16
N PRO A 89 60.55 49.42 2.80
CA PRO A 89 60.73 49.54 4.25
C PRO A 89 59.66 48.80 5.08
N ASN A 90 58.46 48.62 4.51
CA ASN A 90 57.34 47.97 5.18
C ASN A 90 57.22 46.46 4.86
N ALA A 91 58.25 45.84 4.25
CA ALA A 91 58.25 44.41 3.99
C ALA A 91 58.33 43.61 5.30
N GLN A 92 57.43 42.64 5.48
CA GLN A 92 57.39 41.78 6.67
C GLN A 92 57.83 40.37 6.32
N VAL A 93 58.64 39.73 7.16
CA VAL A 93 59.00 38.31 7.00
C VAL A 93 57.83 37.46 7.50
N LEU A 94 57.21 36.68 6.61
CA LEU A 94 56.12 35.76 6.95
C LEU A 94 56.64 34.42 7.48
N SER A 95 57.66 33.89 6.82
CA SER A 95 58.28 32.64 7.20
C SER A 95 59.74 32.62 6.78
N ASN A 96 60.58 31.99 7.59
CA ASN A 96 61.96 31.69 7.27
C ASN A 96 62.22 30.25 7.71
N VAL A 97 62.15 29.31 6.77
CA VAL A 97 62.18 27.87 7.05
C VAL A 97 63.08 27.15 6.04
N GLY A 98 64.14 26.51 6.53
CA GLY A 98 65.06 25.76 5.68
C GLY A 98 65.73 26.64 4.63
N SER A 99 65.61 26.24 3.36
CA SER A 99 66.12 26.95 2.19
C SER A 99 65.14 28.00 1.63
N GLU A 100 64.00 28.26 2.27
CA GLU A 100 63.01 29.23 1.77
C GLU A 100 62.75 30.36 2.79
N ILE A 101 62.70 31.59 2.29
CA ILE A 101 62.25 32.76 3.06
C ILE A 101 61.12 33.47 2.29
N ALA A 102 60.01 33.71 2.97
CA ALA A 102 58.83 34.36 2.41
C ALA A 102 58.62 35.73 3.04
N PHE A 103 58.41 36.73 2.20
CA PHE A 103 58.11 38.11 2.56
C PHE A 103 56.70 38.49 2.13
N GLN A 104 56.05 39.30 2.96
CA GLN A 104 54.83 40.02 2.62
C GLN A 104 55.19 41.44 2.20
N LEU A 105 54.90 41.77 0.95
CA LEU A 105 55.15 43.08 0.36
C LEU A 105 53.84 43.88 0.29
N PRO A 106 53.75 45.05 0.95
CA PRO A 106 52.55 45.88 0.89
C PRO A 106 52.26 46.41 -0.51
N LEU A 107 50.99 46.40 -0.90
CA LEU A 107 50.51 46.94 -2.19
C LEU A 107 50.89 48.42 -2.41
N ALA A 108 50.94 49.22 -1.34
CA ALA A 108 51.29 50.64 -1.39
C ALA A 108 52.74 50.89 -1.85
N SER A 109 53.62 49.91 -1.72
CA SER A 109 55.03 49.99 -2.11
C SER A 109 55.31 49.36 -3.49
N SER A 110 54.27 49.07 -4.27
CA SER A 110 54.36 48.41 -5.58
C SER A 110 55.29 49.12 -6.58
N SER A 111 55.43 50.45 -6.49
CA SER A 111 56.35 51.21 -7.34
C SER A 111 57.83 50.82 -7.17
N GLY A 112 58.22 50.33 -6.00
CA GLY A 112 59.59 49.91 -5.70
C GLY A 112 59.92 48.48 -6.13
N PHE A 113 58.91 47.69 -6.54
CA PHE A 113 59.09 46.28 -6.83
C PHE A 113 59.93 46.06 -8.09
N ALA A 114 59.70 46.85 -9.14
CA ALA A 114 60.42 46.71 -10.40
C ALA A 114 61.93 46.94 -10.24
N SER A 115 62.34 47.99 -9.52
CA SER A 115 63.75 48.26 -9.23
C SER A 115 64.37 47.21 -8.33
N MET A 116 63.62 46.72 -7.33
CA MET A 116 64.10 45.67 -6.44
C MET A 116 64.33 44.36 -7.20
N PHE A 117 63.37 43.92 -8.03
CA PHE A 117 63.50 42.69 -8.82
C PHE A 117 64.65 42.78 -9.83
N ALA A 118 64.81 43.92 -10.51
CA ALA A 118 65.94 44.12 -11.43
C ALA A 118 67.30 44.01 -10.71
N GLU A 119 67.42 44.57 -9.50
CA GLU A 119 68.67 44.47 -8.74
C GLU A 119 68.88 43.06 -8.16
N MET A 120 67.80 42.38 -7.75
CA MET A 120 67.85 40.97 -7.35
C MET A 120 68.31 40.08 -8.50
N ASP A 121 67.84 40.31 -9.73
CA ASP A 121 68.28 39.57 -10.92
C ASP A 121 69.78 39.80 -11.20
N ASN A 122 70.26 41.04 -11.05
CA ASN A 122 71.66 41.40 -11.26
C ASN A 122 72.60 40.82 -10.18
N GLN A 123 72.12 40.73 -8.93
CA GLN A 123 72.92 40.33 -7.76
C GLN A 123 72.53 38.96 -7.20
N LEU A 124 71.80 38.14 -7.95
CA LEU A 124 71.17 36.90 -7.46
C LEU A 124 72.18 35.94 -6.79
N LEU A 125 73.31 35.70 -7.45
CA LEU A 125 74.41 34.89 -6.93
C LEU A 125 75.15 35.55 -5.76
N ALA A 126 75.28 36.88 -5.78
CA ALA A 126 75.96 37.64 -4.72
C ALA A 126 75.14 37.71 -3.43
N LEU A 127 73.81 37.66 -3.54
CA LEU A 127 72.87 37.58 -2.43
C LEU A 127 72.70 36.14 -1.89
N GLY A 128 73.31 35.15 -2.55
CA GLY A 128 73.19 33.74 -2.17
C GLY A 128 71.79 33.17 -2.42
N LEU A 129 71.09 33.63 -3.46
CA LEU A 129 69.77 33.12 -3.86
C LEU A 129 69.90 32.17 -5.06
N LEU A 130 69.03 31.16 -5.13
CA LEU A 130 68.89 30.26 -6.27
C LEU A 130 67.77 30.73 -7.21
N SER A 131 66.64 31.16 -6.64
CA SER A 131 65.49 31.66 -7.37
C SER A 131 64.59 32.49 -6.47
N TYR A 132 63.69 33.26 -7.08
CA TYR A 132 62.59 33.90 -6.38
C TYR A 132 61.28 33.75 -7.16
N GLY A 133 60.16 33.80 -6.45
CA GLY A 133 58.82 33.85 -6.99
C GLY A 133 58.02 34.95 -6.33
N VAL A 134 57.15 35.60 -7.09
CA VAL A 134 56.16 36.53 -6.54
C VAL A 134 54.76 36.01 -6.83
N SER A 135 53.92 35.95 -5.82
CA SER A 135 52.50 35.60 -5.96
C SER A 135 51.62 36.68 -5.34
N VAL A 136 50.37 36.75 -5.80
CA VAL A 136 49.35 37.64 -5.23
C VAL A 136 48.56 36.86 -4.19
N THR A 137 48.13 37.51 -3.11
CA THR A 137 47.18 36.91 -2.16
C THR A 137 45.96 36.34 -2.90
N THR A 138 45.67 35.06 -2.69
CA THR A 138 44.49 34.39 -3.27
C THR A 138 43.24 34.60 -2.41
N LEU A 139 42.06 34.28 -2.93
CA LEU A 139 40.84 34.35 -2.12
C LEU A 139 40.80 33.28 -1.01
N GLU A 140 41.51 32.17 -1.18
CA GLU A 140 41.71 31.18 -0.11
C GLU A 140 42.43 31.80 1.10
N GLU A 141 43.49 32.58 0.88
CA GLU A 141 44.19 33.27 1.96
C GLU A 141 43.29 34.33 2.63
N VAL A 142 42.50 35.06 1.84
CA VAL A 142 41.50 36.01 2.37
C VAL A 142 40.46 35.28 3.23
N PHE A 143 39.97 34.12 2.77
CA PHE A 143 39.00 33.30 3.50
C PHE A 143 39.57 32.85 4.85
N ILE A 144 40.81 32.33 4.87
CA ILE A 144 41.49 31.92 6.11
C ILE A 144 41.62 33.12 7.04
N LYS A 145 42.06 34.29 6.55
CA LYS A 145 42.20 35.48 7.39
C LYS A 145 40.88 36.00 7.94
N VAL A 146 39.80 35.98 7.16
CA VAL A 146 38.47 36.40 7.62
C VAL A 146 37.92 35.41 8.65
N ALA A 147 38.22 34.12 8.51
CA ALA A 147 37.88 33.10 9.51
C ALA A 147 38.72 33.22 10.79
N GLU A 148 40.00 33.57 10.69
CA GLU A 148 40.91 33.76 11.85
C GLU A 148 40.68 35.07 12.61
N ALA A 149 40.35 36.17 11.94
CA ALA A 149 40.29 37.51 12.54
C ALA A 149 39.18 37.69 13.59
N ASN A 150 38.16 36.83 13.58
CA ASN A 150 37.02 36.90 14.49
C ASN A 150 36.86 35.62 15.34
N ASP A 151 37.92 34.81 15.46
CA ASP A 151 37.96 33.62 16.31
C ASP A 151 38.16 34.01 17.79
N GLU A 152 37.14 34.63 18.40
CA GLU A 152 37.13 34.94 19.84
C GLU A 152 36.85 33.69 20.70
N ASP A 153 36.35 32.60 20.11
CA ASP A 153 35.85 31.41 20.82
C ASP A 153 36.66 30.10 20.58
N HIS A 154 37.82 30.16 19.92
CA HIS A 154 38.71 29.00 19.66
C HIS A 154 37.99 27.79 19.04
N GLN A 155 36.99 28.03 18.20
CA GLN A 155 36.10 27.00 17.71
C GLN A 155 36.42 26.63 16.25
N HIS A 156 37.68 26.28 15.94
CA HIS A 156 38.03 25.81 14.59
C HIS A 156 38.48 24.36 14.46
N THR A 157 38.01 23.79 13.36
CA THR A 157 38.34 22.50 12.74
C THR A 157 39.63 22.55 11.90
N LEU A 158 40.28 23.72 11.79
CA LEU A 158 41.59 23.91 11.16
C LEU A 158 42.60 24.33 12.24
N GLY A 159 43.12 23.34 12.97
CA GLY A 159 44.06 23.58 14.06
C GLY A 159 45.41 24.11 13.58
N LYS A 160 45.80 25.31 14.04
CA LYS A 160 47.20 25.77 14.12
C LYS A 160 47.95 24.93 15.17
N GLN A 161 48.31 23.69 14.83
CA GLN A 161 49.37 22.98 15.54
C GLN A 161 50.60 22.88 14.63
N ALA A 162 51.42 23.93 14.68
CA ALA A 162 52.84 23.78 14.42
C ALA A 162 53.37 22.77 15.45
N ARG A 163 53.67 21.54 15.00
CA ARG A 163 54.31 20.50 15.81
C ARG A 163 55.74 20.92 16.13
N THR A 164 55.94 21.67 17.20
CA THR A 164 57.25 21.85 17.82
C THR A 164 57.52 20.71 18.81
N GLY A 165 58.52 19.89 18.50
CA GLY A 165 59.35 19.19 19.48
C GLY A 165 58.78 17.92 20.12
N THR A 166 59.21 16.77 19.60
CA THR A 166 59.83 15.60 20.29
C THR A 166 59.66 14.39 19.35
N PRO A 167 60.72 13.64 18.97
CA PRO A 167 60.57 12.42 18.18
C PRO A 167 59.96 11.33 19.08
N ALA A 168 58.65 11.39 19.28
CA ALA A 168 57.90 10.26 19.79
C ALA A 168 58.01 9.16 18.74
N SER A 169 58.72 8.10 19.12
CA SER A 169 58.79 6.82 18.44
C SER A 169 57.49 6.56 17.68
N SER A 170 57.59 6.52 16.35
CA SER A 170 56.59 5.88 15.51
C SER A 170 56.21 4.56 16.18
N PRO A 171 54.93 4.25 16.40
CA PRO A 171 54.56 2.88 16.67
C PRO A 171 54.93 2.14 15.39
N THR A 172 56.08 1.48 15.43
CA THR A 172 56.34 0.35 14.56
C THR A 172 55.26 -0.64 14.95
N HIS A 173 54.09 -0.52 14.32
CA HIS A 173 53.24 -1.66 14.14
C HIS A 173 54.09 -2.64 13.38
N SER A 174 54.71 -3.55 14.13
CA SER A 174 55.13 -4.83 13.64
C SER A 174 53.95 -5.33 12.82
N ALA A 175 54.09 -5.25 11.50
CA ALA A 175 53.27 -6.00 10.59
C ALA A 175 53.64 -7.46 10.86
N ASP A 176 53.05 -8.01 11.92
CA ASP A 176 53.04 -9.44 12.17
C ASP A 176 52.56 -10.09 10.88
N GLY A 177 53.42 -10.97 10.39
CA GLY A 177 53.49 -11.33 8.99
C GLY A 177 52.15 -11.78 8.43
N VAL A 178 51.67 -11.07 7.41
CA VAL A 178 50.85 -11.70 6.38
C VAL A 178 51.81 -12.14 5.30
N VAL A 179 52.24 -13.40 5.44
CA VAL A 179 52.88 -14.17 4.38
C VAL A 179 51.99 -14.07 3.14
N THR A 180 52.46 -13.36 2.12
CA THR A 180 51.91 -13.45 0.76
C THR A 180 52.30 -14.79 0.16
N GLN A 181 51.49 -15.82 0.40
CA GLN A 181 51.47 -17.02 -0.43
C GLN A 181 50.50 -16.79 -1.62
N PRO A 182 50.92 -17.02 -2.87
CA PRO A 182 50.09 -16.77 -4.06
C PRO A 182 49.13 -17.94 -4.39
N THR A 183 48.83 -18.84 -3.44
CA THR A 183 47.99 -20.01 -3.69
C THR A 183 46.90 -20.13 -2.63
N GLY A 184 45.64 -20.01 -3.06
CA GLY A 184 44.44 -20.14 -2.22
C GLY A 184 43.70 -18.84 -1.90
N MET A 185 44.08 -17.70 -2.52
CA MET A 185 43.47 -16.38 -2.25
C MET A 185 41.95 -16.36 -2.52
N PHE A 186 41.43 -17.21 -3.41
CA PHE A 186 40.00 -17.32 -3.66
C PHE A 186 39.20 -17.77 -2.42
N MET A 187 39.65 -18.80 -1.70
CA MET A 187 38.92 -19.30 -0.51
C MET A 187 39.01 -18.32 0.66
N VAL A 188 40.14 -17.62 0.79
CA VAL A 188 40.31 -16.54 1.77
C VAL A 188 39.37 -15.38 1.46
N HIS A 189 39.31 -14.94 0.20
CA HIS A 189 38.36 -13.90 -0.22
C HIS A 189 36.90 -14.35 -0.09
N LEU A 190 36.57 -15.59 -0.47
CA LEU A 190 35.23 -16.16 -0.31
C LEU A 190 34.82 -16.19 1.16
N GLY A 191 35.71 -16.64 2.05
CA GLY A 191 35.50 -16.62 3.49
C GLY A 191 35.29 -15.21 4.04
N ALA A 192 36.10 -14.24 3.59
CA ALA A 192 35.95 -12.85 3.98
C ALA A 192 34.62 -12.23 3.48
N LEU A 193 34.18 -12.55 2.27
CA LEU A 193 32.90 -12.12 1.70
C LEU A 193 31.71 -12.73 2.44
N LEU A 194 31.76 -14.03 2.77
CA LEU A 194 30.74 -14.70 3.58
C LEU A 194 30.67 -14.11 4.99
N LEU A 195 31.82 -13.85 5.62
CA LEU A 195 31.88 -13.22 6.94
C LEU A 195 31.35 -11.79 6.91
N LYS A 196 31.64 -11.03 5.85
CA LYS A 196 31.06 -9.70 5.61
C LYS A 196 29.54 -9.78 5.47
N ARG A 197 29.03 -10.70 4.64
CA ARG A 197 27.59 -10.90 4.43
C ARG A 197 26.88 -11.30 5.74
N PHE A 198 27.51 -12.13 6.55
CA PHE A 198 27.02 -12.48 7.90
C PHE A 198 27.01 -11.30 8.87
N ARG A 199 28.08 -10.49 8.92
CA ARG A 199 28.14 -9.29 9.79
C ARG A 199 27.08 -8.26 9.38
N VAL A 200 26.88 -8.06 8.07
CA VAL A 200 25.83 -7.16 7.55
C VAL A 200 24.45 -7.71 7.88
N ALA A 201 24.20 -9.01 7.68
CA ALA A 201 22.95 -9.67 8.05
C ALA A 201 22.65 -9.58 9.56
N LYS A 202 23.66 -9.70 10.42
CA LYS A 202 23.51 -9.52 11.88
C LYS A 202 23.16 -8.08 12.28
N ARG A 203 23.68 -7.10 11.52
CA ARG A 203 23.46 -5.66 11.78
C ARG A 203 22.11 -5.18 11.24
N ASP A 204 21.65 -5.73 10.12
CA ASP A 204 20.38 -5.40 9.48
C ASP A 204 19.36 -6.55 9.58
N LYS A 205 18.88 -6.78 10.81
CA LYS A 205 17.86 -7.80 11.10
C LYS A 205 16.53 -7.52 10.40
N LYS A 206 16.22 -6.25 10.11
CA LYS A 206 14.97 -5.86 9.45
C LYS A 206 14.97 -6.33 8.00
N MET A 207 16.05 -6.06 7.26
CA MET A 207 16.14 -6.50 5.86
C MET A 207 16.12 -8.03 5.76
N LEU A 208 16.80 -8.75 6.65
CA LEU A 208 16.78 -10.22 6.65
C LEU A 208 15.39 -10.79 6.96
N LEU A 209 14.67 -10.19 7.93
CA LEU A 209 13.32 -10.59 8.26
C LEU A 209 12.38 -10.36 7.07
N TYR A 210 12.43 -9.19 6.42
CA TYR A 210 11.59 -8.94 5.25
C TYR A 210 11.96 -9.81 4.04
N SER A 211 13.24 -10.02 3.75
CA SER A 211 13.67 -10.85 2.62
C SER A 211 13.35 -12.35 2.79
N MET A 212 13.20 -12.83 4.03
CA MET A 212 12.92 -14.25 4.30
C MET A 212 11.45 -14.52 4.60
N LEU A 213 10.80 -13.67 5.42
CA LEU A 213 9.43 -13.87 5.87
C LEU A 213 8.41 -13.53 4.78
N LEU A 214 8.62 -12.42 4.06
CA LEU A 214 7.65 -11.91 3.09
C LEU A 214 7.46 -12.88 1.90
N PRO A 215 8.52 -13.47 1.30
CA PRO A 215 8.34 -14.46 0.23
C PRO A 215 7.63 -15.72 0.70
N VAL A 216 7.91 -16.18 1.93
CA VAL A 216 7.26 -17.36 2.51
C VAL A 216 5.77 -17.10 2.74
N LEU A 217 5.40 -15.90 3.23
CA LEU A 217 4.01 -15.50 3.38
C LEU A 217 3.28 -15.38 2.04
N LEU A 218 3.93 -14.78 1.02
CA LEU A 218 3.35 -14.67 -0.32
C LEU A 218 3.16 -16.04 -0.97
N LEU A 219 4.11 -16.96 -0.83
CA LEU A 219 3.98 -18.35 -1.28
C LEU A 219 2.83 -19.06 -0.57
N PHE A 220 2.75 -18.91 0.76
CA PHE A 220 1.66 -19.49 1.55
C PHE A 220 0.30 -18.97 1.07
N TRP A 221 0.13 -17.66 0.91
CA TRP A 221 -1.12 -17.08 0.43
C TRP A 221 -1.44 -17.49 -1.01
N GLY A 222 -0.46 -17.51 -1.91
CA GLY A 222 -0.65 -17.98 -3.29
C GLY A 222 -1.17 -19.41 -3.35
N LEU A 223 -0.59 -20.31 -2.55
CA LEU A 223 -1.03 -21.72 -2.46
C LEU A 223 -2.40 -21.87 -1.78
N GLN A 224 -2.69 -21.07 -0.75
CA GLN A 224 -4.01 -21.11 -0.09
C GLN A 224 -5.13 -20.60 -1.01
N LEU A 225 -4.87 -19.55 -1.80
CA LEU A 225 -5.78 -19.09 -2.84
C LEU A 225 -6.12 -20.21 -3.82
N GLN A 226 -5.12 -20.98 -4.26
CA GLN A 226 -5.33 -22.10 -5.18
C GLN A 226 -6.11 -23.26 -4.54
N LYS A 227 -5.91 -23.49 -3.24
CA LYS A 227 -6.66 -24.49 -2.47
C LYS A 227 -8.12 -24.07 -2.23
N SER A 228 -8.39 -22.76 -2.16
CA SER A 228 -9.73 -22.19 -1.98
C SER A 228 -10.57 -22.30 -3.25
N SER A 229 -10.93 -23.55 -3.57
CA SER A 229 -11.83 -23.95 -4.66
C SER A 229 -13.30 -23.69 -4.36
N SER A 230 -13.62 -22.90 -3.32
CA SER A 230 -15.01 -22.67 -2.91
C SER A 230 -15.84 -21.99 -4.00
N PHE A 231 -15.23 -21.15 -4.85
CA PHE A 231 -15.89 -20.44 -5.94
C PHE A 231 -16.15 -21.27 -7.20
N THR A 232 -15.61 -22.49 -7.28
CA THR A 232 -15.82 -23.40 -8.43
C THR A 232 -16.69 -24.61 -8.08
N LYS A 233 -17.12 -24.71 -6.82
CA LYS A 233 -18.06 -25.74 -6.35
C LYS A 233 -19.49 -25.31 -6.67
N ASN A 234 -20.30 -26.27 -7.10
CA ASN A 234 -21.73 -26.03 -7.28
C ASN A 234 -22.37 -25.83 -5.90
N ASP A 235 -23.39 -24.97 -5.84
CA ASP A 235 -24.15 -24.77 -4.62
C ASP A 235 -24.84 -26.06 -4.17
N PRO A 236 -24.93 -26.32 -2.86
CA PRO A 236 -25.62 -27.48 -2.34
C PRO A 236 -27.12 -27.40 -2.62
N LYS A 237 -27.78 -28.56 -2.70
CA LYS A 237 -29.24 -28.61 -2.77
C LYS A 237 -29.85 -28.01 -1.50
N ILE A 238 -30.95 -27.27 -1.66
CA ILE A 238 -31.66 -26.62 -0.55
C ILE A 238 -33.03 -27.28 -0.41
N SER A 239 -33.33 -27.79 0.78
CA SER A 239 -34.65 -28.34 1.11
C SER A 239 -35.64 -27.19 1.31
N LEU A 240 -36.74 -27.19 0.56
CA LEU A 240 -37.83 -26.25 0.71
C LEU A 240 -38.82 -26.78 1.74
N ALA A 241 -38.85 -26.14 2.90
CA ALA A 241 -39.77 -26.44 3.99
C ALA A 241 -40.19 -25.15 4.68
N THR A 242 -41.30 -25.22 5.41
CA THR A 242 -41.84 -24.11 6.22
C THR A 242 -40.95 -23.69 7.39
N LYS A 243 -39.92 -24.49 7.74
CA LYS A 243 -38.95 -24.20 8.81
C LYS A 243 -38.28 -22.81 8.69
N ASP A 244 -38.14 -22.30 7.46
CA ASP A 244 -37.50 -21.01 7.18
C ASP A 244 -38.50 -19.84 7.20
N PHE A 245 -39.81 -20.12 7.36
CA PHE A 245 -40.82 -19.10 7.60
C PHE A 245 -40.89 -18.73 9.09
N SER A 246 -41.43 -17.53 9.38
CA SER A 246 -41.56 -17.02 10.75
C SER A 246 -42.32 -17.96 11.70
N GLY A 247 -43.29 -18.71 11.17
CA GLY A 247 -44.07 -19.69 11.92
C GLY A 247 -43.48 -21.10 11.95
N GLY A 248 -42.40 -21.41 11.22
CA GLY A 248 -41.83 -22.76 11.18
C GLY A 248 -42.89 -23.85 10.92
N GLU A 249 -42.90 -24.89 11.75
CA GLU A 249 -43.92 -25.97 11.69
C GLU A 249 -45.31 -25.54 12.18
N THR A 250 -45.43 -24.40 12.88
CA THR A 250 -46.71 -23.80 13.31
C THR A 250 -47.22 -22.75 12.33
N THR A 251 -46.71 -22.74 11.09
CA THR A 251 -47.18 -21.84 10.02
C THR A 251 -48.69 -22.04 9.81
N PRO A 252 -49.53 -21.00 10.02
CA PRO A 252 -50.98 -21.12 9.93
C PRO A 252 -51.41 -21.34 8.48
N THR A 253 -52.16 -22.41 8.25
CA THR A 253 -52.59 -22.83 6.91
C THR A 253 -54.11 -23.06 6.90
N PRO A 254 -54.91 -22.04 6.55
CA PRO A 254 -56.36 -22.18 6.53
C PRO A 254 -56.82 -23.14 5.43
N PHE A 255 -57.88 -23.89 5.70
CA PHE A 255 -58.52 -24.73 4.70
C PHE A 255 -60.03 -24.76 4.84
N TYR A 256 -60.73 -25.06 3.75
CA TYR A 256 -62.17 -25.27 3.72
C TYR A 256 -62.51 -26.56 2.98
N CYS A 257 -63.45 -27.33 3.53
CA CYS A 257 -63.97 -28.55 2.90
C CYS A 257 -65.25 -28.23 2.12
N GLN A 258 -65.18 -28.23 0.78
CA GLN A 258 -66.35 -28.00 -0.07
C GLN A 258 -67.35 -29.17 0.02
N ALA A 259 -66.82 -30.40 0.03
CA ALA A 259 -67.58 -31.61 0.27
C ALA A 259 -66.75 -32.51 1.19
N ASP A 260 -67.44 -33.14 2.14
CA ASP A 260 -66.84 -34.07 3.09
C ASP A 260 -67.81 -35.23 3.38
N SER A 261 -68.26 -35.88 2.30
CA SER A 261 -69.31 -36.90 2.36
C SER A 261 -68.73 -38.29 2.66
N GLY A 262 -69.48 -39.08 3.45
CA GLY A 262 -69.12 -40.45 3.80
C GLY A 262 -68.03 -40.53 4.87
N SER A 263 -66.82 -40.96 4.51
CA SER A 263 -65.71 -41.22 5.44
C SER A 263 -64.84 -39.98 5.76
N GLN A 264 -65.37 -38.79 5.53
CA GLN A 264 -64.76 -37.49 5.86
C GLN A 264 -63.32 -37.35 5.35
N TRP A 265 -63.13 -37.53 4.04
CA TRP A 265 -61.80 -37.48 3.42
C TRP A 265 -61.11 -36.12 3.59
N CYS A 266 -61.85 -35.02 3.52
CA CYS A 266 -61.27 -33.69 3.62
C CYS A 266 -60.71 -33.42 5.02
N SER A 267 -61.53 -33.58 6.07
CA SER A 267 -61.10 -33.33 7.44
C SER A 267 -60.03 -34.32 7.89
N SER A 268 -60.09 -35.56 7.40
CA SER A 268 -59.08 -36.59 7.70
C SER A 268 -57.73 -36.21 7.10
N VAL A 269 -57.65 -35.91 5.79
CA VAL A 269 -56.39 -35.55 5.10
C VAL A 269 -55.75 -34.30 5.72
N MET A 270 -56.57 -33.29 6.04
CA MET A 270 -56.09 -32.04 6.66
C MET A 270 -55.87 -32.15 8.17
N GLY A 271 -56.18 -33.30 8.76
CA GLY A 271 -55.97 -33.58 10.18
C GLY A 271 -54.48 -33.71 10.52
N SER A 272 -54.15 -33.46 11.79
CA SER A 272 -52.77 -33.49 12.30
C SER A 272 -52.07 -34.85 12.16
N SER A 273 -52.83 -35.93 11.91
CA SER A 273 -52.30 -37.28 11.69
C SER A 273 -51.59 -37.41 10.33
N PHE A 274 -52.03 -36.67 9.31
CA PHE A 274 -51.52 -36.80 7.95
C PHE A 274 -50.87 -35.49 7.45
N PHE A 275 -51.47 -34.34 7.74
CA PHE A 275 -50.94 -33.03 7.42
C PHE A 275 -49.93 -32.58 8.49
N THR A 276 -48.65 -32.55 8.13
CA THR A 276 -47.54 -32.15 9.03
C THR A 276 -46.60 -31.17 8.37
N GLY A 277 -45.91 -30.35 9.15
CA GLY A 277 -45.00 -29.31 8.65
C GLY A 277 -45.68 -27.95 8.50
N ALA A 278 -46.98 -27.86 8.76
CA ALA A 278 -47.69 -26.61 8.98
C ALA A 278 -48.90 -26.90 9.86
N GLN A 279 -49.50 -25.85 10.43
CA GLN A 279 -50.69 -25.96 11.26
C GLN A 279 -51.94 -25.74 10.43
N SER A 280 -52.72 -26.80 10.17
CA SER A 280 -54.00 -26.69 9.48
C SER A 280 -55.04 -25.99 10.37
N GLN A 281 -55.80 -25.07 9.77
CA GLN A 281 -56.84 -24.30 10.44
C GLN A 281 -58.13 -24.34 9.63
N GLN A 282 -59.12 -25.09 10.10
CA GLN A 282 -60.38 -25.21 9.37
C GLN A 282 -61.16 -23.89 9.45
N ILE A 283 -61.57 -23.36 8.30
CA ILE A 283 -62.56 -22.29 8.23
C ILE A 283 -63.93 -22.92 8.44
N ALA A 284 -64.66 -22.41 9.42
CA ALA A 284 -65.94 -22.98 9.80
C ALA A 284 -67.01 -22.74 8.72
N SER A 285 -67.95 -23.70 8.60
CA SER A 285 -68.99 -23.72 7.57
C SER A 285 -70.06 -22.63 7.72
N ASP A 286 -70.04 -21.89 8.81
CA ASP A 286 -70.84 -20.68 9.03
C ASP A 286 -70.24 -19.44 8.34
N VAL A 287 -68.93 -19.42 8.12
CA VAL A 287 -68.22 -18.32 7.42
C VAL A 287 -68.38 -18.43 5.90
N ILE A 288 -68.31 -19.65 5.37
CA ILE A 288 -68.54 -19.96 3.96
C ILE A 288 -69.77 -20.87 3.89
N THR A 289 -70.91 -20.27 3.55
CA THR A 289 -72.21 -20.94 3.43
C THR A 289 -72.23 -21.90 2.23
N GLN A 290 -73.19 -22.82 2.24
CA GLN A 290 -73.54 -23.64 1.08
C GLN A 290 -74.97 -23.26 0.63
N PRO A 291 -75.16 -22.58 -0.51
CA PRO A 291 -74.17 -22.20 -1.53
C PRO A 291 -73.21 -21.07 -1.11
N ALA A 292 -72.09 -20.91 -1.82
CA ALA A 292 -71.02 -19.96 -1.48
C ALA A 292 -71.44 -18.48 -1.60
N PHE A 293 -72.45 -18.20 -2.42
CA PHE A 293 -73.04 -16.87 -2.63
C PHE A 293 -74.56 -16.99 -2.82
N ASP A 294 -75.28 -15.90 -2.52
CA ASP A 294 -76.74 -15.81 -2.70
C ASP A 294 -77.16 -15.48 -4.15
N SER A 295 -76.20 -15.09 -5.02
CA SER A 295 -76.47 -14.69 -6.41
C SER A 295 -75.38 -15.16 -7.38
N ASN A 296 -75.71 -15.28 -8.67
CA ASN A 296 -74.77 -15.63 -9.75
C ASN A 296 -73.86 -14.45 -10.18
N SER A 297 -73.97 -13.31 -9.50
CA SER A 297 -73.15 -12.11 -9.70
C SER A 297 -72.61 -11.60 -8.37
N PRO A 298 -71.72 -12.37 -7.71
CA PRO A 298 -71.19 -11.99 -6.41
C PRO A 298 -70.26 -10.78 -6.51
N THR A 299 -70.20 -9.99 -5.44
CA THR A 299 -69.17 -8.95 -5.27
C THR A 299 -68.07 -9.49 -4.37
N VAL A 300 -66.85 -9.60 -4.91
CA VAL A 300 -65.69 -10.17 -4.20
C VAL A 300 -64.51 -9.23 -4.41
N PHE A 301 -63.74 -8.96 -3.36
CA PHE A 301 -62.67 -7.95 -3.39
C PHE A 301 -63.15 -6.55 -3.84
N GLY A 302 -64.44 -6.24 -3.59
CA GLY A 302 -65.06 -4.99 -4.03
C GLY A 302 -65.39 -4.90 -5.52
N VAL A 303 -65.33 -6.01 -6.27
CA VAL A 303 -65.65 -6.08 -7.71
C VAL A 303 -66.82 -7.02 -7.93
N GLU A 304 -67.83 -6.56 -8.67
CA GLU A 304 -69.00 -7.36 -9.05
C GLU A 304 -68.72 -8.20 -10.30
N TYR A 305 -68.95 -9.52 -10.21
CA TYR A 305 -68.69 -10.47 -11.29
C TYR A 305 -69.96 -10.69 -12.14
N THR A 306 -70.11 -9.92 -13.22
CA THR A 306 -71.30 -9.98 -14.10
C THR A 306 -71.06 -10.72 -15.42
N ASN A 307 -69.81 -10.87 -15.88
CA ASN A 307 -69.48 -11.59 -17.11
C ASN A 307 -68.03 -12.13 -17.08
N PRO A 308 -67.81 -13.47 -17.04
CA PRO A 308 -68.80 -14.54 -16.96
C PRO A 308 -69.51 -14.57 -15.60
N SER A 309 -70.76 -15.04 -15.55
CA SER A 309 -71.47 -15.27 -14.29
C SER A 309 -70.79 -16.38 -13.48
N ILE A 310 -70.62 -16.18 -12.18
CA ILE A 310 -70.03 -17.18 -11.28
C ILE A 310 -71.15 -18.03 -10.70
N ASN A 311 -71.03 -19.35 -10.81
CA ASN A 311 -71.99 -20.27 -10.22
C ASN A 311 -71.82 -20.31 -8.69
N GLN A 312 -72.91 -20.16 -7.95
CA GLN A 312 -72.96 -20.10 -6.49
C GLN A 312 -72.46 -21.38 -5.80
N SER A 313 -72.54 -22.53 -6.46
CA SER A 313 -72.26 -23.85 -5.85
C SER A 313 -71.10 -24.60 -6.50
N ASP A 314 -70.49 -24.04 -7.53
CA ASP A 314 -69.39 -24.69 -8.25
C ASP A 314 -68.03 -24.35 -7.61
N ALA A 315 -66.99 -25.10 -7.96
CA ALA A 315 -65.63 -24.92 -7.46
C ALA A 315 -65.15 -23.45 -7.61
N THR A 316 -65.45 -22.82 -8.74
CA THR A 316 -65.10 -21.41 -9.00
C THR A 316 -65.72 -20.43 -7.99
N GLY A 317 -66.96 -20.67 -7.56
CA GLY A 317 -67.63 -19.86 -6.54
C GLY A 317 -66.99 -20.03 -5.17
N TYR A 318 -66.74 -21.28 -4.75
CA TYR A 318 -66.07 -21.57 -3.49
C TYR A 318 -64.62 -21.08 -3.46
N GLU A 319 -63.89 -21.17 -4.57
CA GLU A 319 -62.53 -20.62 -4.70
C GLU A 319 -62.53 -19.11 -4.54
N LEU A 320 -63.47 -18.42 -5.19
CA LEU A 320 -63.57 -16.96 -5.12
C LEU A 320 -63.94 -16.50 -3.69
N ARG A 321 -64.92 -17.16 -3.07
CA ARG A 321 -65.33 -16.88 -1.68
C ARG A 321 -64.22 -17.17 -0.68
N LEU A 322 -63.57 -18.32 -0.79
CA LEU A 322 -62.45 -18.69 0.08
C LEU A 322 -61.26 -17.74 -0.11
N GLY A 323 -60.97 -17.33 -1.35
CA GLY A 323 -59.90 -16.37 -1.63
C GLY A 323 -60.10 -15.04 -0.91
N GLU A 324 -61.34 -14.54 -0.87
CA GLU A 324 -61.68 -13.33 -0.12
C GLU A 324 -61.50 -13.52 1.39
N GLU A 325 -61.98 -14.62 1.95
CA GLU A 325 -61.87 -14.90 3.39
C GLU A 325 -60.41 -15.09 3.84
N VAL A 326 -59.62 -15.81 3.05
CA VAL A 326 -58.18 -16.01 3.29
C VAL A 326 -57.43 -14.68 3.19
N TYR A 327 -57.82 -13.81 2.25
CA TYR A 327 -57.27 -12.45 2.12
C TYR A 327 -57.61 -11.57 3.32
N LYS A 328 -58.89 -11.54 3.75
CA LYS A 328 -59.32 -10.79 4.95
C LYS A 328 -58.58 -11.26 6.20
N ARG A 329 -58.47 -12.58 6.39
CA ARG A 329 -57.73 -13.21 7.49
C ARG A 329 -56.23 -12.89 7.48
N GLY A 330 -55.60 -12.97 6.31
CA GLY A 330 -54.15 -12.76 6.17
C GLY A 330 -53.73 -11.30 6.32
N TYR A 331 -54.50 -10.38 5.72
CA TYR A 331 -54.18 -8.94 5.73
C TYR A 331 -54.89 -8.15 6.83
N GLY A 332 -55.74 -8.80 7.64
CA GLY A 332 -56.42 -8.18 8.77
C GLY A 332 -57.48 -7.18 8.36
N ILE A 333 -58.28 -7.52 7.35
CA ILE A 333 -59.48 -6.74 7.00
C ILE A 333 -60.61 -7.25 7.90
N ASP A 334 -61.23 -6.35 8.65
CA ASP A 334 -62.30 -6.61 9.64
C ASP A 334 -61.89 -7.41 10.90
N GLN A 335 -60.75 -8.12 10.88
CA GLN A 335 -60.12 -8.84 12.01
C GLN A 335 -58.62 -8.53 12.11
N GLY A 336 -57.93 -8.95 13.18
CA GLY A 336 -56.47 -8.82 13.27
C GLY A 336 -55.75 -9.67 12.23
N ALA A 337 -54.64 -9.17 11.65
CA ALA A 337 -53.88 -9.88 10.62
C ALA A 337 -53.24 -11.17 11.17
N THR A 338 -53.40 -12.27 10.44
CA THR A 338 -52.74 -13.54 10.78
C THR A 338 -51.33 -13.59 10.17
N GLU A 339 -50.32 -13.37 11.01
CA GLU A 339 -48.93 -13.43 10.58
C GLU A 339 -48.53 -14.85 10.13
N GLY A 340 -47.71 -14.94 9.09
CA GLY A 340 -47.16 -16.21 8.60
C GLY A 340 -48.12 -17.03 7.73
N GLN A 341 -49.27 -16.50 7.30
CA GLN A 341 -50.16 -17.18 6.38
C GLN A 341 -49.65 -17.10 4.93
N TYR A 342 -48.95 -18.14 4.49
CA TYR A 342 -48.35 -18.19 3.16
C TYR A 342 -49.10 -19.08 2.16
N GLY A 343 -50.06 -19.89 2.59
CA GLY A 343 -50.87 -20.75 1.73
C GLY A 343 -52.21 -21.14 2.36
N ALA A 344 -53.14 -21.60 1.53
CA ALA A 344 -54.46 -22.09 1.94
C ALA A 344 -55.00 -23.17 0.99
N TYR A 345 -55.94 -23.99 1.43
CA TYR A 345 -56.53 -25.05 0.59
C TYR A 345 -58.05 -25.00 0.54
N LEU A 346 -58.61 -25.11 -0.66
CA LEU A 346 -59.97 -25.60 -0.84
C LEU A 346 -59.88 -27.09 -1.14
N VAL A 347 -60.50 -27.93 -0.34
CA VAL A 347 -60.44 -29.39 -0.52
C VAL A 347 -61.84 -29.92 -0.75
N HIS A 348 -61.98 -30.81 -1.73
CA HIS A 348 -63.21 -31.51 -2.03
C HIS A 348 -62.94 -33.01 -1.91
N GLY A 349 -63.49 -33.63 -0.86
CA GLY A 349 -63.37 -35.05 -0.58
C GLY A 349 -64.74 -35.72 -0.59
N ASP A 350 -65.00 -36.54 -1.60
CA ASP A 350 -66.20 -37.37 -1.67
C ASP A 350 -65.82 -38.86 -1.77
N SER A 351 -65.99 -39.57 -0.66
CA SER A 351 -65.70 -41.01 -0.62
C SER A 351 -66.72 -41.86 -1.39
N ASN A 352 -67.93 -41.34 -1.63
CA ASN A 352 -68.95 -42.06 -2.39
C ASN A 352 -68.63 -42.05 -3.89
N GLN A 353 -68.06 -40.94 -4.38
CA GLN A 353 -67.62 -40.77 -5.77
C GLN A 353 -66.16 -41.18 -6.01
N ASN A 354 -65.42 -41.49 -4.95
CA ASN A 354 -63.98 -41.73 -4.98
C ASN A 354 -63.17 -40.55 -5.57
N VAL A 355 -63.56 -39.32 -5.23
CA VAL A 355 -62.90 -38.11 -5.70
C VAL A 355 -62.31 -37.35 -4.52
N LEU A 356 -61.00 -37.11 -4.59
CA LEU A 356 -60.30 -36.14 -3.74
C LEU A 356 -59.63 -35.13 -4.65
N SER A 357 -60.01 -33.86 -4.53
CA SER A 357 -59.40 -32.76 -5.26
C SER A 357 -59.09 -31.60 -4.33
N TYR A 358 -58.11 -30.78 -4.70
CA TYR A 358 -57.74 -29.60 -3.94
C TYR A 358 -57.38 -28.45 -4.87
N ASN A 359 -57.66 -27.23 -4.42
CA ASN A 359 -57.11 -26.01 -4.98
C ASN A 359 -56.20 -25.37 -3.94
N LEU A 360 -54.99 -25.01 -4.38
CA LEU A 360 -53.98 -24.39 -3.56
C LEU A 360 -53.95 -22.89 -3.83
N MET A 361 -54.20 -22.10 -2.79
CA MET A 361 -54.01 -20.65 -2.79
C MET A 361 -52.66 -20.33 -2.17
N VAL A 362 -51.88 -19.47 -2.82
CA VAL A 362 -50.50 -19.17 -2.41
C VAL A 362 -50.31 -17.67 -2.28
N ASN A 363 -49.71 -17.27 -1.17
CA ASN A 363 -49.25 -15.90 -0.99
C ASN A 363 -47.88 -15.75 -1.67
N THR A 364 -47.83 -14.94 -2.73
CA THR A 364 -46.62 -14.73 -3.54
C THR A 364 -45.59 -13.81 -2.89
N THR A 365 -45.87 -13.25 -1.72
CA THR A 365 -44.86 -12.57 -0.89
C THR A 365 -43.72 -13.50 -0.48
N ALA A 366 -43.96 -14.82 -0.43
CA ALA A 366 -42.94 -15.84 -0.27
C ALA A 366 -42.67 -16.57 -1.60
N SER A 367 -41.48 -16.36 -2.17
CA SER A 367 -41.08 -16.87 -3.50
C SER A 367 -41.18 -18.39 -3.68
N HIS A 368 -41.14 -19.16 -2.59
CA HIS A 368 -41.23 -20.62 -2.60
C HIS A 368 -42.50 -21.16 -1.96
N SER A 369 -43.50 -20.32 -1.69
CA SER A 369 -44.77 -20.77 -1.09
C SER A 369 -45.43 -21.88 -1.92
N ALA A 370 -45.64 -21.66 -3.22
CA ALA A 370 -46.32 -22.63 -4.09
C ALA A 370 -45.73 -24.06 -4.05
N PRO A 371 -44.41 -24.27 -4.29
CA PRO A 371 -43.84 -25.61 -4.19
C PRO A 371 -43.85 -26.18 -2.77
N ILE A 372 -43.73 -25.34 -1.73
CA ILE A 372 -43.76 -25.80 -0.33
C ILE A 372 -45.14 -26.33 0.03
N PHE A 373 -46.21 -25.53 -0.15
CA PHE A 373 -47.55 -25.96 0.21
C PHE A 373 -48.05 -27.10 -0.68
N LYS A 374 -47.70 -27.11 -1.98
CA LYS A 374 -47.98 -28.28 -2.82
C LYS A 374 -47.34 -29.56 -2.27
N ALA A 375 -46.10 -29.50 -1.79
CA ALA A 375 -45.44 -30.64 -1.16
C ALA A 375 -46.16 -31.12 0.10
N LEU A 376 -46.63 -30.19 0.94
CA LEU A 376 -47.33 -30.51 2.18
C LEU A 376 -48.65 -31.23 1.95
N ILE A 377 -49.46 -30.77 0.99
CA ILE A 377 -50.74 -31.42 0.67
C ILE A 377 -50.53 -32.76 -0.03
N ASP A 378 -49.58 -32.86 -0.97
CA ASP A 378 -49.27 -34.13 -1.63
C ASP A 378 -48.81 -35.16 -0.59
N GLN A 379 -47.95 -34.77 0.36
CA GLN A 379 -47.54 -35.62 1.48
C GLN A 379 -48.74 -36.11 2.30
N ALA A 380 -49.66 -35.21 2.68
CA ALA A 380 -50.82 -35.56 3.48
C ALA A 380 -51.73 -36.57 2.75
N ILE A 381 -51.96 -36.35 1.46
CA ILE A 381 -52.74 -37.24 0.60
C ILE A 381 -52.07 -38.62 0.50
N TYR A 382 -50.76 -38.68 0.26
CA TYR A 382 -50.02 -39.94 0.19
C TYR A 382 -50.12 -40.73 1.50
N ARG A 383 -49.93 -40.07 2.64
CA ARG A 383 -50.04 -40.73 3.95
C ARG A 383 -51.46 -41.23 4.22
N PHE A 384 -52.47 -40.42 3.89
CA PHE A 384 -53.86 -40.79 4.05
C PHE A 384 -54.21 -42.06 3.28
N PHE A 385 -53.95 -42.10 1.97
CA PHE A 385 -54.27 -43.28 1.16
C PHE A 385 -53.39 -44.50 1.47
N ALA A 386 -52.11 -44.29 1.79
CA ALA A 386 -51.22 -45.40 2.20
C ALA A 386 -51.62 -45.99 3.57
N SER A 387 -52.21 -45.20 4.46
CA SER A 387 -52.70 -45.68 5.75
C SER A 387 -53.90 -46.62 5.65
N ASN A 388 -54.65 -46.53 4.53
CA ASN A 388 -55.85 -47.33 4.30
C ASN A 388 -55.53 -48.72 3.72
N THR A 389 -54.27 -48.99 3.37
CA THR A 389 -53.80 -50.29 2.84
C THR A 389 -53.04 -51.07 3.91
N SER A 390 -53.78 -51.71 4.81
CA SER A 390 -53.44 -52.89 5.65
C SER A 390 -52.15 -52.98 6.52
N ASP A 391 -51.16 -52.10 6.43
CA ASP A 391 -50.00 -52.07 7.35
C ASP A 391 -49.90 -50.70 8.05
N GLN A 392 -50.66 -50.52 9.14
CA GLN A 392 -50.76 -49.26 9.89
C GLN A 392 -49.44 -48.76 10.50
N ALA A 393 -48.38 -49.58 10.50
CA ALA A 393 -47.14 -49.29 11.22
C ALA A 393 -46.17 -48.33 10.51
N SER A 394 -46.36 -48.05 9.20
CA SER A 394 -45.37 -47.30 8.39
C SER A 394 -45.94 -46.11 7.61
N SER A 395 -47.26 -45.96 7.51
CA SER A 395 -47.90 -44.91 6.67
C SER A 395 -47.66 -43.47 7.18
N GLY A 396 -47.60 -43.26 8.49
CA GLY A 396 -47.29 -41.94 9.09
C GLY A 396 -45.84 -41.47 8.93
N THR A 397 -44.93 -42.34 8.45
CA THR A 397 -43.49 -42.05 8.37
C THR A 397 -43.03 -41.55 7.00
N VAL A 398 -43.90 -41.52 5.99
CA VAL A 398 -43.53 -41.04 4.65
C VAL A 398 -43.34 -39.53 4.69
N ASN A 399 -42.12 -39.05 4.45
CA ASN A 399 -41.80 -37.61 4.42
C ASN A 399 -41.44 -37.20 2.99
N LEU A 400 -42.22 -36.30 2.40
CA LEU A 400 -42.01 -35.79 1.06
C LEU A 400 -41.36 -34.41 1.15
N ILE A 401 -40.10 -34.34 0.73
CA ILE A 401 -39.30 -33.12 0.78
C ILE A 401 -39.03 -32.64 -0.65
N VAL A 402 -39.46 -31.42 -0.96
CA VAL A 402 -39.10 -30.75 -2.20
C VAL A 402 -37.74 -30.09 -2.02
N ASN A 403 -36.80 -30.42 -2.90
CA ASN A 403 -35.47 -29.82 -2.89
C ASN A 403 -35.33 -28.93 -4.12
N ASN A 404 -34.90 -27.68 -3.89
CA ASN A 404 -34.37 -26.86 -4.95
C ASN A 404 -32.94 -27.30 -5.26
N HIS A 405 -32.67 -27.59 -6.52
CA HIS A 405 -31.33 -27.87 -7.02
C HIS A 405 -30.86 -26.65 -7.81
N PRO A 406 -29.98 -25.80 -7.23
CA PRO A 406 -29.38 -24.71 -7.98
C PRO A 406 -28.72 -25.23 -9.25
N LEU A 407 -28.83 -24.46 -10.33
CA LEU A 407 -28.18 -24.81 -11.58
C LEU A 407 -26.67 -24.93 -11.36
N PRO A 408 -26.01 -25.96 -11.93
CA PRO A 408 -24.57 -26.09 -11.81
C PRO A 408 -23.88 -24.89 -12.45
N LEU A 409 -22.72 -24.50 -11.90
CA LEU A 409 -21.91 -23.45 -12.50
C LEU A 409 -21.54 -23.84 -13.94
N SER A 410 -21.79 -22.92 -14.87
CA SER A 410 -21.45 -23.11 -16.28
C SER A 410 -19.95 -23.32 -16.48
N ALA A 411 -19.57 -23.98 -17.58
CA ALA A 411 -18.16 -24.17 -17.91
C ALA A 411 -17.39 -22.84 -18.05
N SER A 412 -18.04 -21.81 -18.61
CA SER A 412 -17.47 -20.46 -18.73
C SER A 412 -17.29 -19.78 -17.38
N SER A 413 -18.26 -19.89 -16.46
CA SER A 413 -18.13 -19.37 -15.09
C SER A 413 -16.98 -20.04 -14.33
N LYS A 414 -16.88 -21.39 -14.41
CA LYS A 414 -15.79 -22.14 -13.79
C LYS A 414 -14.43 -21.74 -14.37
N ALA A 415 -14.33 -21.57 -15.68
CA ALA A 415 -13.11 -21.13 -16.34
C ALA A 415 -12.72 -19.72 -15.90
N LEU A 416 -13.67 -18.77 -15.87
CA LEU A 416 -13.40 -17.39 -15.46
C LEU A 416 -12.86 -17.30 -14.02
N PHE A 417 -13.56 -17.91 -13.06
CA PHE A 417 -13.13 -17.89 -11.66
C PHE A 417 -11.84 -18.70 -11.46
N GLY A 418 -11.69 -19.82 -12.15
CA GLY A 418 -10.46 -20.62 -12.14
C GLY A 418 -9.25 -19.84 -12.65
N SER A 419 -9.38 -19.18 -13.81
CA SER A 419 -8.33 -18.36 -14.42
C SER A 419 -7.95 -17.16 -13.56
N PHE A 420 -8.93 -16.48 -12.97
CA PHE A 420 -8.67 -15.34 -12.08
C PHE A 420 -7.84 -15.75 -10.84
N MET A 421 -8.22 -16.85 -10.19
CA MET A 421 -7.53 -17.37 -9.02
C MET A 421 -6.13 -17.88 -9.36
N ALA A 422 -5.98 -18.59 -10.50
CA ALA A 422 -4.70 -19.08 -10.98
C ALA A 422 -3.76 -17.92 -11.31
N PHE A 423 -4.22 -16.90 -12.03
CA PHE A 423 -3.45 -15.72 -12.35
C PHE A 423 -2.96 -15.01 -11.08
N SER A 424 -3.87 -14.73 -10.15
CA SER A 424 -3.54 -14.07 -8.87
C SER A 424 -2.52 -14.86 -8.06
N SER A 425 -2.66 -16.19 -7.99
CA SER A 425 -1.71 -17.08 -7.32
C SER A 425 -0.33 -17.03 -7.99
N CYS A 426 -0.27 -17.15 -9.32
CA CYS A 426 0.98 -17.06 -10.07
C CYS A 426 1.69 -15.72 -9.86
N THR A 427 0.96 -14.60 -9.85
CA THR A 427 1.54 -13.28 -9.58
C THR A 427 2.16 -13.21 -8.18
N LEU A 428 1.48 -13.71 -7.14
CA LEU A 428 2.03 -13.75 -5.78
C LEU A 428 3.31 -14.61 -5.69
N ILE A 429 3.33 -15.74 -6.39
CA ILE A 429 4.50 -16.64 -6.45
C ILE A 429 5.67 -15.96 -7.18
N VAL A 430 5.44 -15.31 -8.32
CA VAL A 430 6.48 -14.58 -9.07
C VAL A 430 7.04 -13.42 -8.25
N ILE A 431 6.16 -12.66 -7.57
CA ILE A 431 6.59 -11.59 -6.66
C ILE A 431 7.44 -12.18 -5.53
N ALA A 432 7.06 -13.31 -4.93
CA ALA A 432 7.86 -13.96 -3.90
C ALA A 432 9.28 -14.31 -4.38
N PHE A 433 9.44 -14.79 -5.62
CA PHE A 433 10.76 -15.06 -6.19
C PHE A 433 11.59 -13.81 -6.45
N SER A 434 10.97 -12.66 -6.74
CA SER A 434 11.69 -11.39 -6.96
C SER A 434 12.40 -10.85 -5.71
N TYR A 435 11.97 -11.27 -4.52
CA TYR A 435 12.59 -10.89 -3.24
C TYR A 435 13.83 -11.71 -2.89
N PHE A 436 14.13 -12.79 -3.61
CA PHE A 436 15.42 -13.45 -3.51
C PHE A 436 16.42 -12.63 -4.33
N PRO A 437 17.35 -11.88 -3.69
CA PRO A 437 18.31 -11.09 -4.43
C PRO A 437 19.15 -12.03 -5.29
N ALA A 438 19.16 -11.78 -6.60
CA ALA A 438 19.96 -12.50 -7.60
C ALA A 438 21.48 -12.38 -7.40
N SER A 439 21.94 -11.73 -6.31
CA SER A 439 23.34 -11.72 -5.90
C SER A 439 23.73 -13.06 -5.26
N ILE A 440 23.84 -14.08 -6.11
CA ILE A 440 24.79 -15.17 -5.96
C ILE A 440 26.15 -14.65 -6.41
#